data_AF-A0AB74GMR0-F1
#
_entry.id   AF-A0AB74GMR0-F1
#
_cell.length_a   1.000
_cell.length_b   1.000
_cell.length_c   1.000
_cell.angle_alpha   90.00
_cell.angle_beta   90.00
_cell.angle_gamma   90.00
#
_symmetry.space_group_name_H-M   'P 1'
#
loop_
_entity.id
_entity.type
_entity.pdbx_description
1 polymer ?
#
loop_
_entity_poly.entity_id
_entity_poly.type
_entity_poly.pdbx_seq_one_letter_code
_entity_poly.pdbx_strand_id
1 'polypeptide(L)'
;MKSWDVIVIGSGAAGFAAAVTACCKGLSVLMLEKAGQFGGTSAISGGAVWLHDTDQARAEGKSGSAEAMKTYLRTIIGEGQYREDLAEAFVSAGREALAFLEREGAVKYSLRPLSPDYYPDEPGAVDVGRALEVVEYDGRELGDAFRDLRSPPPGCCCLAG
;
A
#
# COMPACT_ATOMS: atom_id res chain seq x y z
N MET A 1 0.60 32.46 -14.42
CA MET A 1 -0.10 31.61 -13.43
C MET A 1 0.45 30.20 -13.58
N LYS A 2 0.91 29.54 -12.51
CA LYS A 2 1.28 28.13 -12.59
C LYS A 2 0.00 27.29 -12.54
N SER A 3 -0.17 26.37 -13.47
CA SER A 3 -1.31 25.44 -13.56
C SER A 3 -0.81 24.00 -13.42
N TRP A 4 -1.66 23.14 -12.87
CA TRP A 4 -1.38 21.72 -12.67
C TRP A 4 -2.60 20.91 -13.09
N ASP A 5 -2.39 19.72 -13.64
CA ASP A 5 -3.48 18.82 -14.04
C ASP A 5 -4.06 18.09 -12.83
N VAL A 6 -3.21 17.75 -11.86
CA VAL A 6 -3.60 17.04 -10.63
C VAL A 6 -3.01 17.74 -9.41
N ILE A 7 -3.84 17.94 -8.38
CA ILE A 7 -3.40 18.42 -7.07
C ILE A 7 -3.65 17.31 -6.04
N VAL A 8 -2.57 16.85 -5.40
CA VAL A 8 -2.61 15.82 -4.35
C VAL A 8 -2.42 16.49 -3.00
N ILE A 9 -3.33 16.22 -2.06
CA ILE A 9 -3.27 16.74 -0.69
C ILE A 9 -2.85 15.61 0.26
N GLY A 10 -1.66 15.75 0.84
CA GLY A 10 -1.05 14.78 1.76
C GLY A 10 0.03 13.94 1.08
N SER A 11 1.13 13.72 1.81
CA SER A 11 2.30 12.98 1.35
C SER A 11 2.43 11.58 1.99
N GLY A 12 1.30 10.96 2.35
CA GLY A 12 1.28 9.56 2.77
C GLY A 12 1.38 8.59 1.57
N ALA A 13 1.35 7.28 1.84
CA ALA A 13 1.45 6.26 0.79
C ALA A 13 0.40 6.42 -0.32
N ALA A 14 -0.86 6.71 0.04
CA ALA A 14 -1.93 6.96 -0.93
C ALA A 14 -1.67 8.22 -1.79
N GLY A 15 -1.13 9.29 -1.19
CA GLY A 15 -0.80 10.52 -1.91
C GLY A 15 0.33 10.31 -2.91
N PHE A 16 1.40 9.62 -2.49
CA PHE A 16 2.48 9.24 -3.39
C PHE A 16 2.02 8.28 -4.49
N ALA A 17 1.21 7.27 -4.18
CA ALA A 17 0.66 6.36 -5.18
C ALA A 17 -0.16 7.12 -6.25
N ALA A 18 -1.00 8.06 -5.83
CA ALA A 18 -1.76 8.90 -6.75
C ALA A 18 -0.86 9.81 -7.60
N ALA A 19 0.13 10.46 -6.98
CA ALA A 19 1.05 11.35 -7.68
C ALA A 19 1.93 10.62 -8.69
N VAL A 20 2.53 9.49 -8.31
CA VAL A 20 3.31 8.64 -9.22
C VAL A 20 2.45 8.18 -10.39
N THR A 21 1.24 7.69 -10.11
CA THR A 21 0.32 7.25 -11.16
C THR A 21 -0.01 8.37 -12.15
N ALA A 22 -0.27 9.59 -11.66
CA ALA A 22 -0.54 10.74 -12.51
C ALA A 22 0.71 11.17 -13.32
N CYS A 23 1.88 11.22 -12.69
CA CYS A 23 3.16 11.52 -13.35
C CYS A 23 3.48 10.51 -14.47
N CYS A 24 3.32 9.21 -14.22
CA CYS A 24 3.52 8.15 -15.23
C CYS A 24 2.52 8.25 -16.39
N LYS A 25 1.39 8.92 -16.20
CA LYS A 25 0.41 9.23 -17.26
C LYS A 25 0.70 10.56 -17.98
N GLY A 26 1.83 11.20 -17.69
CA GLY A 26 2.26 12.45 -18.33
C GLY A 26 1.55 13.70 -17.79
N LEU A 27 0.87 13.60 -16.65
CA LEU A 27 0.17 14.72 -16.03
C LEU A 27 1.12 15.51 -15.12
N SER A 28 0.94 16.83 -15.10
CA SER A 28 1.62 17.70 -14.15
C SER A 28 0.96 17.62 -12.77
N VAL A 29 1.75 17.37 -11.72
CA VAL A 29 1.25 17.13 -10.36
C VAL A 29 1.81 18.15 -9.37
N LEU A 30 0.92 18.74 -8.58
CA LEU A 30 1.28 19.48 -7.36
C LEU A 30 0.89 18.66 -6.14
N MET A 31 1.87 18.25 -5.33
CA MET A 31 1.60 17.63 -4.03
C MET A 31 1.81 18.64 -2.90
N LEU A 32 0.86 18.67 -1.96
CA LEU A 32 0.90 19.57 -0.80
C LEU A 32 0.91 18.75 0.49
N GLU A 33 1.91 18.98 1.33
CA GLU A 33 2.01 18.44 2.68
C GLU A 33 1.88 19.58 3.70
N LYS A 34 1.13 19.34 4.77
CA LYS A 34 0.93 20.31 5.86
C LYS A 34 2.15 20.36 6.79
N ALA A 35 2.76 19.22 7.07
CA ALA A 35 3.90 19.11 7.95
C ALA A 35 5.19 19.62 7.28
N GLY A 36 6.21 19.92 8.10
CA GLY A 36 7.55 20.23 7.60
C GLY A 36 8.33 19.00 7.08
N GLN A 37 7.73 17.82 7.12
CA GLN A 37 8.31 16.56 6.64
C GLN A 37 7.24 15.74 5.92
N PHE A 38 7.62 14.98 4.90
CA PHE A 38 6.72 14.13 4.15
C PHE A 38 6.62 12.71 4.72
N GLY A 39 5.62 11.94 4.26
CA GLY A 39 5.43 10.53 4.59
C GLY A 39 4.32 10.24 5.60
N GLY A 40 3.94 11.22 6.43
CA GLY A 40 2.81 11.10 7.36
C GLY A 40 2.92 9.90 8.31
N THR A 41 1.82 9.19 8.55
CA THR A 41 1.85 7.92 9.33
C THR A 41 2.42 6.75 8.51
N SER A 42 2.44 6.86 7.18
CA SER A 42 2.98 5.81 6.31
C SER A 42 4.49 5.64 6.50
N ALA A 43 5.25 6.74 6.63
CA ALA A 43 6.70 6.70 6.87
C ALA A 43 7.12 6.05 8.19
N ILE A 44 6.20 5.96 9.16
CA ILE A 44 6.45 5.33 10.46
C ILE A 44 5.76 3.97 10.61
N SER A 45 5.01 3.54 9.58
CA SER A 45 4.37 2.24 9.55
C SER A 45 5.38 1.15 9.23
N GLY A 46 5.03 -0.11 9.52
CA GLY A 46 5.83 -1.26 9.09
C GLY A 46 5.84 -1.50 7.57
N GLY A 47 5.20 -0.65 6.77
CA GLY A 47 5.19 -0.72 5.31
C GLY A 47 4.45 -1.92 4.73
N ALA A 48 3.78 -2.74 5.55
CA ALA A 48 3.05 -3.91 5.07
C ALA A 48 1.76 -3.50 4.36
N VAL A 49 1.41 -4.23 3.30
CA VAL A 49 0.13 -4.10 2.60
C VAL A 49 -0.63 -5.42 2.63
N TRP A 50 -1.95 -5.33 2.56
CA TRP A 50 -2.84 -6.50 2.59
C TRP A 50 -3.69 -6.51 1.34
N LEU A 51 -3.37 -7.40 0.40
CA LEU A 51 -3.96 -7.46 -0.94
C LEU A 51 -4.16 -8.90 -1.36
N HIS A 52 -5.27 -9.18 -2.04
CA HIS A 52 -5.54 -10.49 -2.61
C HIS A 52 -4.88 -10.67 -3.98
N ASP A 53 -4.46 -11.90 -4.26
CA ASP A 53 -4.08 -12.37 -5.60
C ASP A 53 -2.96 -11.56 -6.27
N THR A 54 -2.04 -11.05 -5.46
CA THR A 54 -0.84 -10.36 -5.94
C THR A 54 0.04 -11.28 -6.78
N ASP A 55 0.90 -10.70 -7.62
CA ASP A 55 1.79 -11.48 -8.48
C ASP A 55 2.76 -12.35 -7.65
N GLN A 56 3.17 -11.86 -6.47
CA GLN A 56 3.95 -12.59 -5.48
C GLN A 56 3.16 -13.80 -4.92
N ALA A 57 1.89 -13.60 -4.53
CA ALA A 57 1.03 -14.68 -4.05
C ALA A 57 0.79 -15.74 -5.14
N ARG A 58 0.60 -15.31 -6.39
CA ARG A 58 0.43 -16.19 -7.56
C ARG A 58 1.67 -17.04 -7.81
N ALA A 59 2.86 -16.45 -7.73
CA ALA A 59 4.13 -17.15 -7.95
C ALA A 59 4.34 -18.31 -6.95
N GLU A 60 3.79 -18.18 -5.74
CA GLU A 60 3.87 -19.22 -4.70
C GLU A 60 2.62 -20.13 -4.63
N GLY A 61 1.65 -19.95 -5.55
CA GLY A 61 0.40 -20.71 -5.56
C GLY A 61 -0.52 -20.40 -4.37
N LYS A 62 -0.45 -19.19 -3.81
CA LYS A 62 -1.17 -18.73 -2.60
C LYS A 62 -2.21 -17.63 -2.87
N SER A 63 -2.70 -17.47 -4.09
CA SER A 63 -3.64 -16.40 -4.46
C SER A 63 -4.92 -16.31 -3.62
N GLY A 64 -5.43 -17.44 -3.11
CA GLY A 64 -6.76 -17.49 -2.50
C GLY A 64 -7.88 -17.17 -3.50
N SER A 65 -9.06 -16.75 -3.00
CA SER A 65 -10.17 -16.30 -3.85
C SER A 65 -10.72 -14.94 -3.43
N ALA A 66 -11.22 -14.18 -4.42
CA ALA A 66 -11.86 -12.88 -4.21
C ALA A 66 -13.07 -13.01 -3.28
N GLU A 67 -13.89 -14.05 -3.46
CA GLU A 67 -15.06 -14.30 -2.64
C GLU A 67 -14.71 -14.64 -1.19
N ALA A 68 -13.59 -15.34 -0.95
CA ALA A 68 -13.10 -15.55 0.42
C ALA A 68 -12.69 -14.23 1.07
N MET A 69 -12.01 -13.33 0.34
CA MET A 69 -11.62 -12.02 0.87
C MET A 69 -12.85 -11.15 1.17
N LYS A 70 -13.85 -11.12 0.29
CA LYS A 70 -15.09 -10.37 0.50
C LYS A 70 -15.90 -10.94 1.67
N THR A 71 -15.97 -12.27 1.78
CA THR A 71 -16.61 -12.95 2.91
C THR A 71 -15.93 -12.56 4.21
N TYR A 72 -14.59 -12.60 4.26
CA TYR A 72 -13.82 -12.18 5.43
C TYR A 72 -14.08 -10.70 5.78
N LEU A 73 -13.98 -9.80 4.81
CA LEU A 73 -14.25 -8.37 5.02
C LEU A 73 -15.68 -8.13 5.53
N ARG A 74 -16.68 -8.79 4.95
CA ARG A 74 -18.08 -8.66 5.38
C ARG A 74 -18.30 -9.17 6.80
N THR A 75 -17.69 -10.29 7.17
CA THR A 75 -17.76 -10.83 8.53
C THR A 75 -17.14 -9.89 9.55
N ILE A 76 -15.92 -9.40 9.30
CA ILE A 76 -15.19 -8.56 10.27
C ILE A 76 -15.78 -7.16 10.39
N ILE A 77 -16.16 -6.53 9.27
CA ILE A 77 -16.75 -5.19 9.27
C ILE A 77 -18.18 -5.22 9.81
N GLY A 78 -18.89 -6.32 9.58
CA GLY A 78 -20.29 -6.49 9.94
C GLY A 78 -21.24 -5.81 8.96
N GLU A 79 -22.44 -6.38 8.86
CA GLU A 79 -23.43 -6.03 7.83
C GLU A 79 -23.85 -4.55 7.84
N GLY A 80 -23.86 -3.90 9.01
CA GLY A 80 -24.28 -2.51 9.14
C GLY A 80 -23.28 -1.47 8.60
N GLN A 81 -22.03 -1.86 8.39
CA GLN A 81 -20.95 -0.97 7.91
C GLN A 81 -20.32 -1.45 6.60
N TYR A 82 -20.64 -2.66 6.16
CA TYR A 82 -20.09 -3.23 4.95
C TYR A 82 -20.60 -2.50 3.71
N ARG A 83 -19.65 -1.99 2.91
CA ARG A 83 -19.89 -1.33 1.64
C ARG A 83 -19.41 -2.23 0.52
N GLU A 84 -20.36 -2.92 -0.12
CA GLU A 84 -20.08 -3.88 -1.19
C GLU A 84 -19.34 -3.24 -2.37
N ASP A 85 -19.70 -2.01 -2.74
CA ASP A 85 -19.05 -1.25 -3.82
C ASP A 85 -17.57 -0.95 -3.51
N LEU A 86 -17.25 -0.61 -2.26
CA LEU A 86 -15.87 -0.36 -1.85
C LEU A 86 -15.06 -1.64 -1.72
N ALA A 87 -15.66 -2.71 -1.20
CA ALA A 87 -15.02 -4.02 -1.11
C ALA A 87 -14.71 -4.57 -2.51
N GLU A 88 -15.65 -4.46 -3.46
CA GLU A 88 -15.44 -4.85 -4.86
C GLU A 88 -14.32 -4.04 -5.50
N ALA A 89 -14.33 -2.72 -5.34
CA ALA A 89 -13.28 -1.85 -5.89
C ALA A 89 -11.90 -2.20 -5.30
N PHE A 90 -11.83 -2.46 -3.99
CA PHE A 90 -10.58 -2.83 -3.32
C PHE A 90 -10.04 -4.18 -3.81
N VAL A 91 -10.89 -5.21 -3.86
CA VAL A 91 -10.52 -6.57 -4.27
C VAL A 91 -10.11 -6.61 -5.74
N SER A 92 -10.84 -5.90 -6.61
CA SER A 92 -10.58 -5.90 -8.06
C SER A 92 -9.36 -5.05 -8.46
N ALA A 93 -9.18 -3.87 -7.86
CA ALA A 93 -8.12 -2.95 -8.26
C ALA A 93 -6.81 -3.14 -7.48
N GLY A 94 -6.84 -3.78 -6.31
CA GLY A 94 -5.69 -3.86 -5.40
C GLY A 94 -4.43 -4.46 -6.05
N ARG A 95 -4.59 -5.61 -6.74
CA ARG A 95 -3.49 -6.24 -7.49
C ARG A 95 -2.96 -5.33 -8.60
N GLU A 96 -3.85 -4.75 -9.40
CA GLU A 96 -3.47 -3.90 -10.53
C GLU A 96 -2.68 -2.67 -10.05
N ALA A 97 -3.13 -2.05 -8.95
CA ALA A 97 -2.46 -0.91 -8.35
C ALA A 97 -1.04 -1.26 -7.86
N LEU A 98 -0.87 -2.38 -7.16
CA LEU A 98 0.45 -2.83 -6.71
C LEU A 98 1.36 -3.15 -7.91
N ALA A 99 0.86 -3.96 -8.85
CA ALA A 99 1.63 -4.36 -10.04
C ALA A 99 2.04 -3.15 -10.89
N PHE A 100 1.19 -2.13 -10.98
CA PHE A 100 1.54 -0.86 -11.61
C PHE A 100 2.70 -0.18 -10.89
N LEU A 101 2.61 0.02 -9.58
CA LEU A 101 3.65 0.73 -8.81
C LEU A 101 4.98 -0.01 -8.81
N GLU A 102 4.97 -1.35 -8.78
CA GLU A 102 6.18 -2.16 -8.90
C GLU A 102 6.80 -2.08 -10.28
N ARG A 103 5.99 -2.12 -11.35
CA ARG A 103 6.47 -1.98 -12.72
C ARG A 103 7.12 -0.63 -12.99
N GLU A 104 6.58 0.44 -12.42
CA GLU A 104 7.14 1.80 -12.53
C GLU A 104 8.34 2.00 -11.57
N GLY A 105 8.73 0.99 -10.79
CA GLY A 105 9.87 1.06 -9.88
C GLY A 105 9.65 1.92 -8.63
N ALA A 106 8.40 2.28 -8.32
CA ALA A 106 8.08 3.14 -7.19
C ALA A 106 8.15 2.40 -5.85
N VAL A 107 7.87 1.10 -5.85
CA VAL A 107 7.91 0.23 -4.67
C VAL A 107 8.34 -1.18 -5.08
N LYS A 108 8.71 -2.01 -4.10
CA LYS A 108 8.92 -3.44 -4.29
C LYS A 108 8.43 -4.19 -3.06
N TYR A 109 7.67 -5.24 -3.26
CA TYR A 109 7.08 -6.05 -2.20
C TYR A 109 7.43 -7.52 -2.35
N SER A 110 7.49 -8.20 -1.21
CA SER A 110 7.62 -9.66 -1.11
C SER A 110 6.45 -10.23 -0.31
N LEU A 111 6.05 -11.46 -0.64
CA LEU A 111 5.00 -12.15 0.10
C LEU A 111 5.55 -12.59 1.46
N ARG A 112 4.77 -12.41 2.52
CA ARG A 112 5.14 -12.96 3.82
C ARG A 112 4.95 -14.49 3.84
N PRO A 113 5.93 -15.28 4.32
CA PRO A 113 5.85 -16.74 4.28
C PRO A 113 4.68 -17.34 5.08
N LEU A 114 4.51 -16.93 6.34
CA LEU A 114 3.38 -17.29 7.20
C LEU A 114 2.88 -16.03 7.88
N SER A 115 1.73 -15.53 7.45
CA SER A 115 1.13 -14.31 7.99
C SER A 115 -0.39 -14.44 7.88
N PRO A 116 -1.02 -15.13 8.84
CA PRO A 116 -2.47 -15.29 8.86
C PRO A 116 -3.18 -13.94 8.92
N ASP A 117 -4.40 -13.92 8.43
CA ASP A 117 -5.32 -12.82 8.70
C ASP A 117 -5.52 -12.63 10.21
N TYR A 118 -5.79 -11.39 10.63
CA TYR A 118 -5.88 -11.03 12.05
C TYR A 118 -6.88 -11.88 12.85
N TYR A 119 -7.95 -12.33 12.21
CA TYR A 119 -8.96 -13.21 12.79
C TYR A 119 -8.99 -14.53 12.00
N PRO A 120 -8.03 -15.44 12.26
CA PRO A 120 -7.80 -16.61 11.41
C PRO A 120 -8.95 -17.63 11.45
N ASP A 121 -9.74 -17.62 12.53
CA ASP A 121 -10.88 -18.54 12.72
C ASP A 121 -12.15 -18.09 11.99
N GLU A 122 -12.15 -16.89 11.39
CA GLU A 122 -13.34 -16.33 10.76
C GLU A 122 -13.53 -16.79 9.31
N PRO A 123 -14.78 -16.91 8.83
CA PRO A 123 -15.07 -17.31 7.45
C PRO A 123 -14.31 -16.46 6.40
N GLY A 124 -13.62 -17.14 5.49
CA GLY A 124 -12.87 -16.51 4.41
C GLY A 124 -11.45 -16.05 4.77
N ALA A 125 -11.02 -16.24 6.01
CA ALA A 125 -9.64 -16.03 6.43
C ALA A 125 -8.66 -16.98 5.71
N VAL A 126 -7.40 -16.56 5.61
CA VAL A 126 -6.30 -17.37 5.09
C VAL A 126 -5.06 -17.25 5.97
N ASP A 127 -4.24 -18.31 6.01
CA ASP A 127 -2.96 -18.31 6.73
C ASP A 127 -1.83 -17.58 5.98
N VAL A 128 -1.95 -17.50 4.65
CA VAL A 128 -0.92 -16.99 3.74
C VAL A 128 -1.55 -16.39 2.49
N GLY A 129 -0.81 -15.51 1.80
CA GLY A 129 -1.19 -15.04 0.46
C GLY A 129 -1.77 -13.63 0.38
N ARG A 130 -2.09 -12.98 1.53
CA ARG A 130 -2.63 -11.60 1.54
C ARG A 130 -1.69 -10.55 2.06
N ALA A 131 -0.84 -10.87 3.02
CA ALA A 131 0.10 -9.92 3.61
C ALA A 131 1.41 -9.88 2.82
N LEU A 132 1.80 -8.68 2.39
CA LEU A 132 3.09 -8.40 1.77
C LEU A 132 3.88 -7.44 2.63
N GLU A 133 5.19 -7.57 2.58
CA GLU A 133 6.13 -6.65 3.20
C GLU A 133 6.97 -5.94 2.15
N VAL A 134 7.24 -4.67 2.43
CA VAL A 134 8.12 -3.87 1.59
C VAL A 134 9.52 -4.47 1.62
N VAL A 135 10.12 -4.63 0.45
CA VAL A 135 11.53 -5.00 0.34
C VAL A 135 12.37 -3.81 0.78
N GLU A 136 13.48 -4.08 1.49
CA GLU A 136 14.38 -3.03 1.95
C GLU A 136 14.77 -2.07 0.81
N TYR A 137 14.70 -0.78 1.13
CA TYR A 137 15.00 0.31 0.21
C TYR A 137 16.21 1.09 0.74
N ASP A 138 17.17 1.38 -0.15
CA ASP A 138 18.34 2.17 0.20
C ASP A 138 17.95 3.66 0.29
N GLY A 139 17.81 4.16 1.52
CA GLY A 139 17.39 5.54 1.78
C GLY A 139 18.30 6.60 1.14
N ARG A 140 19.56 6.26 0.80
CA ARG A 140 20.50 7.18 0.14
C ARG A 140 20.06 7.55 -1.27
N GLU A 141 19.26 6.71 -1.91
CA GLU A 141 18.69 7.00 -3.24
C GLU A 141 17.73 8.20 -3.22
N LEU A 142 17.20 8.59 -2.05
CA LEU A 142 16.39 9.81 -1.90
C LEU A 142 17.23 11.11 -1.95
N GLY A 143 18.55 11.01 -1.85
CA GLY A 143 19.44 12.18 -1.84
C GLY A 143 19.06 13.20 -0.77
N ASP A 144 19.02 14.48 -1.14
CA ASP A 144 18.70 15.57 -0.21
C ASP A 144 17.30 15.44 0.41
N ALA A 145 16.36 14.82 -0.30
CA ALA A 145 14.99 14.63 0.17
C ALA A 145 14.90 13.69 1.38
N PHE A 146 15.92 12.85 1.62
CA PHE A 146 15.95 11.99 2.81
C PHE A 146 15.84 12.79 4.12
N ARG A 147 16.35 14.02 4.14
CA ARG A 147 16.31 14.91 5.32
C ARG A 147 14.90 15.37 5.66
N ASP A 148 14.04 15.45 4.65
CA ASP A 148 12.66 15.90 4.77
C ASP A 148 11.68 14.73 4.94
N LEU A 149 12.16 13.49 4.90
CA LEU A 149 11.37 12.30 5.21
C LEU A 149 11.14 12.23 6.74
N ARG A 150 9.89 11.97 7.14
CA ARG A 150 9.57 11.77 8.55
C ARG A 150 10.32 10.56 9.10
N SER A 151 11.07 10.79 10.17
CA SER A 151 11.74 9.73 10.91
C SER A 151 10.73 8.95 11.76
N PRO A 152 10.90 7.62 11.89
CA PRO A 152 10.10 6.84 12.80
C PRO A 152 10.43 7.19 14.28
N PRO A 153 9.51 6.90 15.21
CA PRO A 153 9.76 7.10 16.63
C PRO A 153 11.01 6.36 17.10
N PRO A 154 11.75 6.89 18.11
CA PRO A 154 12.86 6.17 18.72
C PRO A 154 12.43 4.76 19.14
N GLY A 155 13.11 3.73 18.61
CA GLY A 155 12.81 2.32 18.89
C GLY A 155 12.03 1.56 17.81
N CYS A 156 11.49 2.25 16.79
CA CYS A 156 10.90 1.62 15.60
C CYS A 156 11.79 1.90 14.38
N CYS A 157 12.71 1.00 13.99
CA CYS A 157 13.48 1.18 12.75
C CYS A 157 12.83 0.39 11.61
N CYS A 158 12.23 1.09 10.64
CA CYS A 158 11.74 0.50 9.38
C CYS A 158 12.56 0.92 8.15
N LEU A 159 13.56 1.80 8.33
CA LEU A 159 14.47 2.23 7.27
C LEU A 159 15.89 2.15 7.85
N ALA A 160 16.70 1.21 7.35
CA ALA A 160 18.13 1.20 7.61
C ALA A 160 18.79 2.27 6.73
N GLY A 161 19.65 3.09 7.32
CA GLY A 161 20.42 4.13 6.62
C GLY A 161 21.61 3.59 5.84
#